data_AF-A0A8J7RF43-F1
#
_entry.id   AF-A0A8J7RF43-F1
#
_cell.length_a   1.000
_cell.length_b   1.000
_cell.length_c   1.000
_cell.angle_alpha   90.00
_cell.angle_beta   90.00
_cell.angle_gamma   90.00
#
_symmetry.space_group_name_H-M   'P 1'
#
loop_
_entity.id
_entity.type
_entity.pdbx_description
1 polymer ?
#
loop_
_entity_poly.entity_id
_entity_poly.type
_entity_poly.pdbx_seq_one_letter_code
_entity_poly.pdbx_strand_id
1 'polypeptide(L)' 'MQYPASVRPIRVPCTGKFDITYALRAFQKGADAVFVAG' A
#
# COMPACT_ATOMS: atom_id res chain seq x y z
N MET A 1 -7.16 -12.22 -11.76
CA MET A 1 -6.39 -12.16 -10.50
C MET A 1 -7.25 -11.42 -9.48
N GLN A 2 -7.85 -12.16 -8.55
CA GLN A 2 -8.85 -11.62 -7.63
C GLN A 2 -8.23 -11.58 -6.23
N TYR A 3 -8.05 -10.38 -5.71
CA TYR A 3 -7.59 -10.19 -4.33
C TYR A 3 -8.79 -10.23 -3.39
N PRO A 4 -8.60 -10.68 -2.14
CA PRO A 4 -9.62 -10.52 -1.10
C PRO A 4 -9.95 -9.03 -0.92
N ALA A 5 -11.21 -8.73 -0.61
CA ALA A 5 -11.70 -7.34 -0.49
C ALA A 5 -10.99 -6.51 0.59
N SER A 6 -10.28 -7.17 1.51
CA SER A 6 -9.45 -6.55 2.55
C SER A 6 -8.21 -5.85 1.99
N VAL A 7 -7.72 -6.26 0.80
CA VAL A 7 -6.52 -5.68 0.19
C VAL A 7 -6.92 -4.63 -0.83
N ARG A 8 -6.39 -3.42 -0.67
CA ARG A 8 -6.59 -2.31 -1.63
C ARG A 8 -5.31 -2.10 -2.44
N PRO A 9 -5.21 -2.66 -3.66
CA PRO A 9 -4.01 -2.51 -4.48
C PRO A 9 -3.87 -1.07 -4.98
N ILE A 10 -2.67 -0.50 -4.82
CA ILE A 10 -2.31 0.83 -5.31
C ILE A 10 -1.20 0.65 -6.34
N ARG A 11 -1.42 1.14 -7.57
CA ARG A 11 -0.38 1.14 -8.60
C ARG A 11 0.44 2.43 -8.51
N VAL A 12 1.75 2.24 -8.49
CA VAL A 12 2.76 3.29 -8.62
C VAL A 12 3.66 2.95 -9.80
N PRO A 13 4.32 3.93 -10.44
CA PRO A 13 5.16 3.68 -11.62
C PRO A 13 6.33 2.73 -11.34
N CYS A 14 6.88 2.74 -10.13
CA CYS A 14 7.89 1.80 -9.64
C CYS A 14 7.89 1.83 -8.10
N THR A 15 8.51 0.85 -7.46
CA THR A 15 8.70 0.84 -5.98
C THR A 15 9.49 2.02 -5.46
N GLY A 16 10.36 2.62 -6.28
CA GLY A 16 11.10 3.83 -5.91
C GLY A 16 10.20 5.05 -5.65
N LYS A 17 8.93 5.03 -6.07
CA LYS A 17 7.96 6.09 -5.73
C LYS A 17 7.42 5.95 -4.30
N PHE A 18 7.56 4.79 -3.68
CA PHE A 18 7.12 4.54 -2.31
C PHE A 18 8.06 5.19 -1.30
N ASP A 19 7.49 5.90 -0.33
CA ASP A 19 8.20 6.54 0.77
C ASP A 19 7.52 6.20 2.10
N ILE A 20 8.21 6.37 3.22
CA ILE A 20 7.69 6.10 4.57
C ILE A 20 6.38 6.87 4.83
N THR A 21 6.23 8.07 4.28
CA THR A 21 4.98 8.85 4.40
C THR A 21 3.75 8.14 3.82
N TYR A 22 3.90 7.30 2.78
CA TYR A 22 2.81 6.48 2.27
C TYR A 22 2.38 5.43 3.28
N ALA A 23 3.35 4.76 3.93
CA ALA A 23 3.07 3.77 4.97
C ALA A 23 2.36 4.43 6.17
N LEU A 24 2.91 5.53 6.68
CA LEU A 24 2.34 6.26 7.81
C LEU A 24 0.92 6.77 7.51
N ARG A 25 0.68 7.28 6.30
CA ARG A 25 -0.64 7.73 5.88
C ARG A 25 -1.63 6.58 5.76
N ALA A 26 -1.19 5.39 5.37
CA ALA A 26 -2.04 4.20 5.34
C ALA A 26 -2.45 3.77 6.76
N PHE A 27 -1.49 3.74 7.69
CA PHE A 27 -1.78 3.47 9.11
C PHE A 27 -2.71 4.53 9.73
N GLN A 28 -2.50 5.81 9.45
CA GLN A 28 -3.41 6.89 9.89
C GLN A 28 -4.84 6.73 9.37
N LYS A 29 -5.02 6.08 8.22
CA LYS A 29 -6.34 5.76 7.64
C LYS A 29 -6.93 4.45 8.20
N GLY A 30 -6.29 3.82 9.17
CA GLY A 30 -6.75 2.57 9.79
C GLY A 30 -6.36 1.31 9.04
N ALA A 31 -5.26 1.32 8.28
CA ALA A 31 -4.73 0.08 7.71
C ALA A 31 -4.05 -0.77 8.80
N ASP A 32 -4.32 -2.08 8.82
CA ASP A 32 -3.63 -3.02 9.72
C ASP A 32 -2.22 -3.37 9.25
N ALA A 33 -2.02 -3.40 7.92
CA ALA A 33 -0.75 -3.72 7.29
C ALA A 33 -0.57 -3.00 5.95
N VAL A 34 0.69 -2.75 5.58
CA VAL A 34 1.09 -2.20 4.27
C VAL A 34 2.08 -3.16 3.64
N PHE A 35 1.79 -3.60 2.42
CA PHE A 35 2.67 -4.47 1.63
C PHE A 35 3.19 -3.73 0.40
N VAL A 36 4.50 -3.80 0.17
CA VAL A 36 5.18 -3.14 -0.95
C VAL A 36 6.00 -4.19 -1.69
N ALA A 37 5.73 -4.32 -2.99
CA ALA A 37 6.46 -5.21 -3.90
C ALA A 37 6.73 -4.46 -5.20
N GLY A 38 7.86 -4.72 -5.83
CA GLY A 38 8.32 -4.10 -7.07
C GLY A 38 8.66 -5.12 -8.13
#